data_AF-A0A656Z5C5-F1
#
_entry.id   AF-A0A656Z5C5-F1
#
_cell.length_a   1.000
_cell.length_b   1.000
_cell.length_c   1.000
_cell.angle_alpha   90.00
_cell.angle_beta   90.00
_cell.angle_gamma   90.00
#
_symmetry.space_group_name_H-M   'P 1'
#
loop_
_entity.id
_entity.type
_entity.pdbx_description
1 polymer ?
#
loop_
_entity_poly.entity_id
_entity_poly.type
_entity_poly.pdbx_seq_one_letter_code
_entity_poly.pdbx_strand_id
1 'polypeptide(L)' 'LGAKVVQRDTTRQETLAYIEEMLQELFKMARGTDSHLLVYLMDMALQEARDNQHHCPCD' A
#
# COMPACT_ATOMS: atom_id res chain seq x y z
N LEU A 1 28.22 0.99 9.47
CA LEU A 1 26.96 0.30 9.85
C LEU A 1 25.70 0.97 9.29
N GLY A 2 25.69 2.28 9.00
CA GLY A 2 24.51 2.98 8.45
C GLY A 2 24.07 2.64 7.02
N ALA A 3 24.97 2.25 6.13
CA ALA A 3 24.62 1.97 4.71
C ALA A 3 23.70 0.74 4.51
N LYS A 4 23.80 -0.28 5.39
CA LYS A 4 22.94 -1.48 5.33
C LYS A 4 21.52 -1.24 5.87
N VAL A 5 21.35 -0.25 6.75
CA VAL A 5 20.04 0.13 7.31
C VAL A 5 19.29 0.96 6.26
N VAL A 6 19.95 1.96 5.69
CA VAL A 6 19.39 2.79 4.61
C VAL A 6 18.91 1.95 3.43
N GLN A 7 19.72 1.00 2.91
CA GLN A 7 19.28 0.13 1.81
C GLN A 7 18.03 -0.70 2.16
N ARG A 8 17.93 -1.22 3.39
CA ARG A 8 16.76 -2.00 3.83
C ARG A 8 15.51 -1.14 3.90
N ASP A 9 15.63 0.09 4.40
CA ASP A 9 14.50 1.02 4.49
C ASP A 9 14.07 1.51 3.11
N THR A 10 15.01 1.75 2.18
CA THR A 10 14.69 2.09 0.79
C THR A 10 13.95 0.94 0.10
N THR A 11 14.44 -0.30 0.20
CA THR A 11 13.77 -1.47 -0.38
C THR A 11 12.40 -1.73 0.24
N ARG A 12 12.23 -1.46 1.54
CA ARG A 12 10.94 -1.57 2.22
C ARG A 12 9.96 -0.51 1.70
N GLN A 13 10.37 0.75 1.59
CA GLN A 13 9.52 1.82 1.05
C GLN A 13 9.14 1.55 -0.41
N GLU A 14 10.07 1.12 -1.24
CA GLU A 14 9.79 0.71 -2.63
C GLU A 14 8.78 -0.44 -2.69
N THR A 15 8.91 -1.43 -1.80
CA THR A 15 7.96 -2.55 -1.71
C THR A 15 6.57 -2.07 -1.28
N LEU A 16 6.48 -1.16 -0.32
CA LEU A 16 5.19 -0.59 0.13
C LEU A 16 4.55 0.30 -0.95
N ALA A 17 5.34 1.03 -1.73
CA ALA A 17 4.87 1.79 -2.90
C ALA A 17 4.30 0.88 -3.97
N TYR A 18 5.02 -0.19 -4.29
CA TYR A 18 4.55 -1.20 -5.23
C TYR A 18 3.22 -1.85 -4.79
N ILE A 19 3.08 -2.17 -3.51
CA ILE A 19 1.83 -2.73 -2.95
C ILE A 19 0.67 -1.73 -3.08
N GLU A 20 0.89 -0.46 -2.79
CA GLU A 20 -0.14 0.57 -2.95
C GLU A 20 -0.60 0.70 -4.42
N GLU A 21 0.34 0.76 -5.36
CA GLU A 21 0.03 0.83 -6.80
C GLU A 21 -0.79 -0.39 -7.25
N MET A 22 -0.41 -1.60 -6.80
CA MET A 22 -1.18 -2.81 -7.10
C MET A 22 -2.61 -2.75 -6.54
N LEU A 23 -2.78 -2.33 -5.28
CA LEU A 23 -4.09 -2.20 -4.65
C LEU A 23 -4.96 -1.17 -5.38
N GLN A 24 -4.36 -0.09 -5.87
CA GLN A 24 -5.07 0.93 -6.64
C GLN A 24 -5.61 0.37 -7.98
N GLU A 25 -4.84 -0.46 -8.69
CA GLU A 25 -5.31 -1.13 -9.90
C GLU A 25 -6.41 -2.16 -9.60
N LEU A 26 -6.26 -2.96 -8.54
CA LEU A 26 -7.28 -3.92 -8.12
C LEU A 26 -8.59 -3.22 -7.73
N PHE A 27 -8.52 -2.07 -7.05
CA PHE A 27 -9.70 -1.28 -6.72
C PHE A 27 -10.41 -0.76 -7.99
N LYS A 28 -9.67 -0.30 -9.00
CA LYS A 28 -10.26 0.10 -10.31
C LYS A 28 -10.99 -1.08 -10.97
N MET A 29 -10.40 -2.27 -10.95
CA MET A 29 -11.03 -3.47 -11.50
C MET A 29 -12.27 -3.89 -10.71
N ALA A 30 -12.21 -3.85 -9.37
CA ALA A 30 -13.32 -4.19 -8.50
C ALA A 30 -14.55 -3.30 -8.74
N ARG A 31 -14.35 -2.01 -9.02
CA ARG A 31 -15.42 -1.07 -9.37
C ARG A 31 -16.14 -1.40 -10.68
N GLY A 32 -15.53 -2.22 -11.54
CA GLY A 32 -16.16 -2.75 -12.76
C GLY A 32 -16.99 -4.01 -12.52
N THR A 33 -17.04 -4.52 -11.29
CA THR A 33 -17.85 -5.68 -10.89
C THR A 33 -19.13 -5.25 -10.19
N ASP A 34 -20.15 -6.12 -10.21
CA ASP A 34 -21.40 -5.90 -9.46
C ASP A 34 -21.27 -6.24 -7.96
N SER A 35 -20.06 -6.52 -7.46
CA SER A 35 -19.83 -6.90 -6.07
C SER A 35 -19.46 -5.69 -5.21
N HIS A 36 -20.46 -5.11 -4.54
CA HIS A 36 -20.25 -4.03 -3.57
C HIS A 36 -19.31 -4.42 -2.43
N LEU A 37 -19.37 -5.68 -1.98
CA LEU A 37 -18.48 -6.18 -0.93
C LEU A 37 -17.02 -6.18 -1.40
N LEU A 38 -16.76 -6.57 -2.65
CA LEU A 38 -15.41 -6.56 -3.20
C LEU A 38 -14.85 -5.13 -3.27
N VAL A 39 -15.65 -4.18 -3.76
CA VAL A 39 -15.25 -2.75 -3.81
C VAL A 39 -14.90 -2.23 -2.42
N TYR A 40 -15.74 -2.54 -1.43
CA TYR A 40 -15.50 -2.14 -0.04
C TYR A 40 -14.21 -2.73 0.54
N LEU A 41 -13.96 -4.04 0.33
CA LEU A 41 -12.74 -4.69 0.82
C LEU A 41 -11.48 -4.12 0.15
N MET A 42 -11.54 -3.81 -1.14
CA MET A 42 -10.42 -3.21 -1.86
C MET A 42 -10.15 -1.77 -1.41
N ASP A 43 -11.20 -1.00 -1.12
CA ASP A 43 -11.07 0.37 -0.58
C ASP A 43 -10.38 0.35 0.80
N MET A 44 -10.81 -0.54 1.70
CA MET A 44 -10.19 -0.70 3.01
C MET A 44 -8.71 -1.11 2.91
N ALA A 45 -8.39 -2.09 2.06
CA ALA A 45 -7.02 -2.56 1.88
C ALA A 45 -6.10 -1.44 1.33
N LEU A 46 -6.61 -0.63 0.39
CA LEU A 46 -5.88 0.51 -0.14
C LEU A 46 -5.66 1.60 0.91
N GLN A 47 -6.67 1.86 1.75
CA GLN A 47 -6.54 2.81 2.86
C GLN A 47 -5.50 2.35 3.89
N GLU A 48 -5.51 1.07 4.26
CA GLU A 48 -4.53 0.50 5.19
C GLU A 48 -3.09 0.60 4.65
N ALA A 49 -2.89 0.36 3.36
CA ALA A 49 -1.57 0.51 2.73
C ALA A 49 -1.05 1.96 2.83
N ARG A 50 -1.92 2.95 2.60
CA ARG A 50 -1.59 4.38 2.70
C ARG A 50 -1.25 4.80 4.12
N ASP A 51 -2.04 4.36 5.08
CA ASP A 51 -1.81 4.68 6.49
C ASP A 51 -0.44 4.14 6.94
N ASN A 52 -0.06 2.95 6.45
CA ASN A 52 1.25 2.35 6.71
C ASN A 52 2.42 3.07 6.02
N GLN A 53 2.21 3.74 4.88
CA GLN A 53 3.25 4.56 4.23
C GLN A 53 3.50 5.88 4.97
N HIS A 54 2.46 6.51 5.50
CA HIS A 54 2.56 7.81 6.17
C HIS A 54 2.98 7.70 7.63
N HIS A 55 3.08 6.50 8.18
CA HIS A 55 3.67 6.24 9.50
C HIS A 55 5.21 6.38 9.42
N CYS A 56 5.68 7.63 9.41
CA CYS A 56 7.09 7.93 9.67
C CYS A 56 7.35 7.70 11.16
N PRO A 57 8.34 6.88 11.57
CA PRO A 57 8.70 6.70 12.97
C PRO A 57 9.52 7.92 13.41
N CYS A 58 8.84 9.04 13.64
CA CYS A 58 9.40 10.23 14.28
C CYS A 58 8.52 10.57 15.49
N ASP A 59 8.52 9.68 16.48
CA ASP A 59 8.18 9.95 17.88
C ASP A 59 9.19 9.23 18.79
#